data_AF-K8XGA2-F1
#
_entry.id   AF-K8XGA2-F1
#
_cell.length_a   1.000
_cell.length_b   1.000
_cell.length_c   1.000
_cell.angle_alpha   90.00
_cell.angle_beta   90.00
_cell.angle_gamma   90.00
#
_symmetry.space_group_name_H-M   'P 1'
#
loop_
_entity.id
_entity.type
_entity.pdbx_description
1 polymer ?
#
loop_
_entity_poly.entity_id
_entity_poly.type
_entity_poly.pdbx_seq_one_letter_code
_entity_poly.pdbx_strand_id
1 'polypeptide(L)' 'MRTHHELTDSGVTTRDATRLTGIIRSTAARDKARPAAPDSTAAAVTRTPENKLTDAERRTVLDVLDSDRFVDRA' A
#
# COMPACT_ATOMS: atom_id res chain seq x y z
N MET A 1 12.78 -2.25 -3.46
CA MET A 1 13.05 -2.62 -4.87
C MET A 1 14.44 -2.25 -5.35
N ARG A 2 15.15 -1.33 -4.66
CA ARG A 2 16.52 -0.89 -4.99
C ARG A 2 17.49 -2.03 -5.36
N THR A 3 17.61 -3.06 -4.53
CA THR A 3 18.51 -4.21 -4.78
C THR A 3 18.18 -5.00 -6.05
N HIS A 4 16.89 -5.10 -6.42
CA HIS A 4 16.49 -5.76 -7.67
C HIS A 4 16.96 -4.94 -8.87
N HIS A 5 16.79 -3.61 -8.83
CA HIS A 5 17.26 -2.69 -9.87
C HIS A 5 18.78 -2.71 -9.99
N GLU A 6 19.52 -2.63 -8.88
CA GLU A 6 20.99 -2.67 -8.86
C GLU A 6 21.53 -3.94 -9.52
N LEU A 7 20.93 -5.10 -9.25
CA LEU A 7 21.30 -6.36 -9.89
C LEU A 7 21.03 -6.32 -11.40
N THR A 8 19.86 -5.81 -11.82
CA THR A 8 19.56 -5.72 -13.24
C THR A 8 20.44 -4.70 -13.96
N ASP A 9 20.80 -3.60 -13.31
CA ASP A 9 21.67 -2.56 -13.83
C ASP A 9 23.13 -3.05 -13.92
N SER A 10 23.53 -3.98 -13.03
CA SER A 10 24.83 -4.68 -13.11
C SER A 10 24.84 -5.86 -14.09
N GLY A 11 23.80 -6.03 -14.91
CA GLY A 11 23.72 -7.05 -15.96
C GLY A 11 23.20 -8.43 -15.52
N VAL A 12 22.73 -8.57 -14.27
CA VAL A 12 22.05 -9.81 -13.84
C VAL A 12 20.71 -9.91 -14.55
N THR A 13 20.38 -11.12 -15.03
CA THR A 13 19.10 -11.31 -15.70
C THR A 13 17.94 -10.98 -14.76
N THR A 14 16.86 -10.40 -15.29
CA THR A 14 15.68 -10.08 -14.48
C THR A 14 15.10 -11.31 -13.78
N ARG A 15 15.26 -12.50 -14.37
CA ARG A 15 14.84 -13.78 -13.78
C ARG A 15 15.66 -14.09 -12.53
N ASP A 16 16.98 -13.98 -12.61
CA ASP A 16 17.85 -14.30 -11.49
C ASP A 16 17.77 -13.23 -10.39
N ALA A 17 17.64 -11.96 -10.75
CA ALA A 17 17.36 -10.87 -9.79
C ALA A 17 16.03 -11.09 -9.06
N THR A 18 14.98 -11.56 -9.75
CA THR A 18 13.70 -11.96 -9.14
C THR A 18 13.89 -13.12 -8.16
N ARG A 19 14.66 -14.14 -8.55
CA ARG A 19 14.94 -15.31 -7.69
C ARG A 19 15.73 -14.92 -6.44
N LEU A 20 16.70 -14.01 -6.56
CA LEU A 20 17.57 -13.59 -5.46
C LEU A 20 16.89 -12.62 -4.49
N THR A 21 15.96 -11.78 -4.96
CA THR A 21 15.33 -10.73 -4.14
C THR A 21 13.88 -11.01 -3.77
N GLY A 22 13.24 -12.01 -4.39
CA GLY A 22 11.80 -12.29 -4.26
C GLY A 22 10.88 -11.27 -4.92
N ILE A 23 11.42 -10.24 -5.58
CA ILE A 23 10.63 -9.17 -6.20
C ILE A 23 10.20 -9.59 -7.59
N ILE A 24 8.87 -9.75 -7.77
CA ILE A 24 8.28 -10.10 -9.06
C ILE A 24 8.55 -9.00 -10.09
N ARG A 25 8.84 -9.42 -11.34
CA ARG A 25 9.12 -8.52 -12.47
C ARG A 25 8.11 -7.39 -12.65
N SER A 26 6.80 -7.69 -12.55
CA SER A 26 5.75 -6.68 -12.69
C SER A 26 5.82 -5.60 -11.60
N THR A 27 6.20 -6.00 -10.39
CA THR A 27 6.37 -5.10 -9.25
C THR A 27 7.60 -4.21 -9.44
N ALA A 28 8.75 -4.76 -9.83
CA ALA A 28 9.94 -3.99 -10.20
C ALA A 28 9.68 -3.02 -11.36
N ALA A 29 8.97 -3.45 -12.42
CA ALA A 29 8.66 -2.60 -13.56
C ALA A 29 7.77 -1.41 -13.15
N ARG A 30 6.75 -1.62 -12.32
CA ARG A 30 5.89 -0.54 -11.81
C ARG A 30 6.65 0.46 -10.94
N ASP A 31 7.62 -0.01 -10.17
CA ASP A 31 8.48 0.83 -9.34
C ASP A 31 9.46 1.66 -10.18
N LYS A 32 10.05 1.07 -11.23
CA LYS A 32 10.89 1.82 -12.19
C LYS A 32 10.10 2.87 -12.97
N ALA A 33 8.85 2.57 -13.31
CA ALA A 33 7.93 3.49 -13.97
C ALA A 33 7.30 4.51 -13.00
N ARG A 34 7.51 4.36 -11.69
CA ARG A 34 7.00 5.30 -10.70
C ARG A 34 7.77 6.61 -10.82
N PRO A 35 7.09 7.76 -10.98
CA PRO A 35 7.73 9.06 -10.92
C PRO A 35 8.56 9.22 -9.63
N ALA A 36 9.78 9.74 -9.76
CA ALA A 36 10.78 9.82 -8.67
C ALA A 36 10.34 10.68 -7.48
N ALA A 37 9.29 11.46 -7.64
CA ALA A 37 8.54 12.07 -6.56
C ALA A 37 7.05 12.03 -6.94
N PRO A 38 6.13 11.68 -6.02
CA PRO A 38 4.86 12.38 -6.07
C PRO A 38 5.23 13.86 -5.93
N ASP A 39 4.82 14.70 -6.89
CA ASP A 39 4.92 16.15 -6.73
C ASP A 39 4.44 16.47 -5.30
N SER A 40 5.33 16.97 -4.44
CA SER A 40 4.96 17.30 -3.06
C SER A 40 3.85 18.37 -3.00
N THR A 41 3.65 19.05 -4.12
CA THR A 41 2.58 20.02 -4.42
C THR A 41 1.36 19.41 -5.10
N ALA A 42 1.50 18.27 -5.77
CA ALA A 42 0.37 17.44 -6.17
C ALA A 42 -0.06 16.73 -4.90
N ALA A 43 -0.84 17.43 -4.08
CA ALA A 43 -1.66 16.82 -3.05
C ALA A 43 -2.16 15.52 -3.66
N ALA A 44 -1.64 14.38 -3.17
CA ALA A 44 -2.09 13.10 -3.64
C ALA A 44 -3.59 13.19 -3.47
N VAL A 45 -4.32 13.27 -4.59
CA VAL A 45 -5.77 13.37 -4.57
C VAL A 45 -6.17 11.99 -4.11
N THR A 46 -6.08 11.82 -2.80
CA THR A 46 -6.51 10.66 -2.07
C THR A 46 -8.00 10.79 -2.23
N ARG A 47 -8.50 10.21 -3.31
CA ARG A 47 -9.93 10.13 -3.53
C ARG A 47 -10.46 9.47 -2.29
N THR A 48 -11.15 10.27 -1.49
CA THR A 48 -11.88 9.75 -0.36
C THR A 48 -12.84 8.72 -0.95
N PRO A 49 -12.74 7.44 -0.53
CA PRO A 49 -13.73 6.46 -0.95
C PRO A 49 -15.11 7.02 -0.63
N GLU A 50 -16.06 6.87 -1.54
CA GLU A 50 -17.44 7.35 -1.34
C GLU A 50 -18.06 6.74 -0.07
N ASN A 51 -17.61 5.55 0.33
CA ASN A 51 -18.05 4.83 1.52
C ASN A 51 -17.21 5.14 2.77
N LYS A 52 -16.39 6.20 2.77
CA LYS A 52 -15.62 6.56 3.97
C LYS A 52 -16.58 7.10 5.02
N LEU A 53 -16.67 6.41 6.15
CA LEU A 53 -17.40 6.89 7.31
C LEU A 53 -16.82 8.23 7.78
N THR A 54 -17.71 9.17 8.05
CA THR A 54 -17.43 10.37 8.82
C THR A 54 -17.05 10.00 10.25
N ASP A 55 -16.41 10.93 10.98
CA ASP A 55 -16.05 10.70 12.38
C ASP A 55 -17.29 10.46 13.27
N ALA A 56 -18.44 11.04 12.91
CA ALA A 56 -19.70 10.81 13.60
C ALA A 56 -20.22 9.39 13.34
N GLU A 57 -20.29 8.96 12.08
CA GLU A 57 -20.72 7.59 11.72
C GLU A 57 -19.79 6.54 12.31
N ARG A 58 -18.48 6.77 12.28
CA ARG A 58 -17.50 5.90 12.93
C ARG A 58 -17.76 5.79 14.43
N ARG A 59 -18.08 6.89 15.11
CA ARG A 59 -18.40 6.87 16.55
C ARG A 59 -19.63 6.04 16.83
N THR A 60 -20.70 6.22 16.04
CA THR A 60 -21.92 5.42 16.16
C THR A 60 -21.64 3.92 15.96
N VAL A 61 -20.80 3.56 14.99
CA VAL A 61 -20.41 2.15 14.78
C VAL A 61 -19.68 1.60 16.00
N LEU A 62 -18.73 2.35 16.56
CA LEU A 62 -18.00 1.94 17.75
C LEU A 62 -18.93 1.78 18.96
N ASP A 63 -19.84 2.72 19.20
CA ASP A 63 -20.81 2.65 20.30
C ASP A 63 -21.69 1.38 20.20
N VAL A 64 -22.05 0.95 18.99
CA VAL A 64 -22.79 -0.30 18.77
C VAL A 64 -21.91 -1.51 19.05
N LEU A 65 -20.67 -1.53 18.55
CA LEU A 65 -19.76 -2.66 18.72
C LEU A 65 -19.29 -2.82 20.17
N ASP A 66 -19.22 -1.73 20.93
CA ASP A 66 -18.88 -1.74 22.36
C ASP A 66 -20.09 -2.00 23.27
N SER A 67 -21.27 -2.27 22.70
CA SER A 67 -22.48 -2.59 23.49
C SER A 67 -22.47 -4.02 24.02
N ASP A 68 -23.28 -4.27 25.05
CA ASP A 68 -23.46 -5.59 25.68
C ASP A 68 -23.95 -6.68 24.71
N ARG A 69 -24.46 -6.31 23.53
CA ARG A 69 -24.84 -7.26 22.48
C ARG A 69 -23.62 -7.94 21.84
N PHE A 70 -22.50 -7.23 21.74
CA PHE A 70 -21.31 -7.68 21.02
C PHE A 70 -20.11 -7.92 21.93
N VAL A 71 -20.04 -7.24 23.07
CA VAL A 71 -19.00 -7.47 24.08
C VAL A 71 -19.36 -8.70 24.90
N ASP A 72 -18.52 -9.74 24.81
CA ASP A 72 -18.66 -10.92 25.65
C ASP A 72 -18.32 -10.57 27.11
N ARG A 73 -19.22 -10.92 28.02
CA ARG A 73 -19.07 -10.69 29.46
C ARG A 73 -18.55 -12.01 30.07
N ALA A 74 -17.23 -12.10 30.24
CA ALA A 74 -16.57 -13.21 30.92
C ALA A 74 -16.90 -13.29 32.42
#